data_AF-A0A958BDE4-F1
#
_entry.id   AF-A0A958BDE4-F1
#
_cell.length_a   1.000
_cell.length_b   1.000
_cell.length_c   1.000
_cell.angle_alpha   90.00
_cell.angle_beta   90.00
_cell.angle_gamma   90.00
#
_symmetry.space_group_name_H-M   'P 1'
#
loop_
_entity.id
_entity.type
_entity.pdbx_description
1 polymer ?
#
loop_
_entity_poly.entity_id
_entity_poly.type
_entity_poly.pdbx_seq_one_letter_code
_entity_poly.pdbx_strand_id
1 'polypeptide(L)' 'MEASRLKTGWVVGGILAVLTIIEYFIAVEMPKGNLVPLAVIAVIKGWLIVQYFMHIQDLWKQGGHH' A
#
# COMPACT_ATOMS: atom_id res chain seq x y z
N MET A 1 -9.48 -3.52 -22.36
CA MET A 1 -8.79 -4.11 -21.18
C MET A 1 -8.13 -3.05 -20.28
N GLU A 2 -8.10 -1.76 -20.63
CA GLU A 2 -7.58 -0.70 -19.74
C GLU A 2 -8.47 -0.37 -18.54
N ALA A 3 -9.80 -0.44 -18.72
CA ALA A 3 -10.76 -0.07 -17.67
C ALA A 3 -10.64 -0.92 -16.39
N SER A 4 -10.22 -2.19 -16.47
CA SER A 4 -10.06 -3.05 -15.28
C SER A 4 -8.84 -2.65 -14.45
N ARG A 5 -7.71 -2.32 -15.08
CA ARG A 5 -6.50 -1.85 -14.40
C ARG A 5 -6.72 -0.51 -13.70
N LEU A 6 -7.44 0.42 -14.35
CA LEU A 6 -7.81 1.71 -13.74
C LEU A 6 -8.73 1.53 -12.53
N LYS A 7 -9.69 0.59 -12.60
CA LYS A 7 -10.56 0.24 -11.47
C LYS A 7 -9.76 -0.33 -10.30
N THR A 8 -8.81 -1.21 -10.55
CA THR A 8 -7.93 -1.75 -9.50
C THR A 8 -7.12 -0.65 -8.83
N GLY A 9 -6.51 0.26 -9.60
CA GLY A 9 -5.76 1.39 -9.06
C GLY A 9 -6.61 2.30 -8.17
N TRP A 10 -7.84 2.61 -8.59
CA TRP A 10 -8.77 3.41 -7.78
C TRP A 10 -9.21 2.72 -6.49
N VAL A 11 -9.48 1.41 -6.55
CA VAL A 11 -9.86 0.64 -5.36
C VAL A 11 -8.70 0.57 -4.36
N VAL A 12 -7.49 0.21 -4.82
CA VAL A 12 -6.31 0.13 -3.95
C VAL A 12 -5.93 1.52 -3.43
N GLY A 13 -6.04 2.56 -4.26
CA GLY A 13 -5.88 3.95 -3.83
C GLY A 13 -6.86 4.35 -2.73
N GLY A 14 -8.13 3.96 -2.85
CA GLY A 14 -9.13 4.15 -1.80
C GLY A 14 -8.77 3.44 -0.49
N ILE A 15 -8.27 2.19 -0.57
CA ILE A 15 -7.80 1.45 0.61
C ILE A 15 -6.62 2.16 1.27
N LEU A 16 -5.64 2.62 0.49
CA LEU A 16 -4.48 3.37 0.99
C LEU A 16 -4.91 4.68 1.66
N ALA A 17 -5.90 5.38 1.10
CA ALA A 17 -6.47 6.59 1.70
C ALA A 17 -7.10 6.31 3.06
N VAL A 18 -7.91 5.24 3.19
CA VAL A 18 -8.51 4.83 4.47
C VAL A 18 -7.43 4.46 5.50
N LEU A 19 -6.42 3.69 5.10
CA LEU A 19 -5.29 3.36 5.98
C LEU A 19 -4.54 4.60 6.47
N THR A 20 -4.43 5.63 5.62
CA THR A 20 -3.79 6.91 5.97
C THR A 20 -4.63 7.71 6.98
N ILE A 21 -5.95 7.69 6.84
CA ILE A 21 -6.86 8.31 7.83
C ILE A 21 -6.72 7.62 9.19
N ILE A 22 -6.71 6.27 9.20
CA ILE A 22 -6.53 5.48 10.43
C ILE A 22 -5.17 5.78 11.08
N GLU A 23 -4.11 5.83 10.28
CA GLU A 23 -2.76 6.18 10.72
C GLU A 23 -2.73 7.56 11.39
N TYR A 24 -3.37 8.55 10.77
CA TYR A 24 -3.47 9.89 11.32
C TYR A 24 -4.14 9.90 12.70
N PHE A 25 -5.27 9.19 12.85
CA PHE A 25 -5.93 9.09 14.16
C PHE A 25 -5.07 8.39 15.20
N ILE A 26 -4.40 7.29 14.85
CA ILE A 26 -3.49 6.59 15.77
C ILE A 26 -2.33 7.50 16.18
N ALA A 27 -1.76 8.24 15.23
CA ALA A 27 -0.65 9.16 15.51
C ALA A 27 -1.06 10.30 16.45
N VAL A 28 -2.27 10.84 16.29
CA VAL A 28 -2.78 11.97 17.08
C VAL A 28 -3.31 11.53 18.45
N GLU A 29 -4.11 10.47 18.51
CA GLU A 29 -4.81 10.05 19.73
C GLU A 29 -3.95 9.16 20.65
N MET A 30 -2.88 8.55 20.13
CA MET A 30 -1.96 7.71 20.93
C MET A 30 -0.57 8.36 21.03
N PRO A 31 -0.36 9.32 21.95
CA PRO A 31 0.94 10.00 22.11
C PRO A 31 2.07 9.08 22.63
N LYS A 32 1.76 7.89 23.16
CA LYS A 32 2.73 6.88 23.57
C LYS A 32 2.27 5.49 23.08
N GLY A 33 3.20 4.68 22.58
CA GLY A 33 2.92 3.31 22.13
C GLY A 33 2.35 3.19 20.71
N ASN A 34 2.27 4.28 19.94
CA ASN A 34 1.80 4.26 18.56
C ASN A 34 2.81 3.66 17.55
N LEU A 35 4.08 3.49 17.94
CA LEU A 35 5.13 3.03 17.03
C LEU A 35 4.80 1.69 16.35
N VAL A 36 4.37 0.70 17.14
CA VAL A 36 4.05 -0.64 16.62
C VAL A 36 2.86 -0.63 15.65
N PRO A 37 1.68 -0.07 15.99
CA PRO A 37 0.56 -0.03 15.05
C PRO A 37 0.86 0.80 13.79
N LEU A 38 1.58 1.92 13.92
CA LEU A 38 2.00 2.73 12.77
C LEU A 38 2.98 1.97 11.86
N ALA A 39 3.94 1.24 12.44
CA ALA A 39 4.88 0.42 11.67
C ALA A 39 4.16 -0.69 10.89
N VAL A 40 3.18 -1.37 11.49
CA VAL A 40 2.37 -2.38 10.81
C VAL A 40 1.61 -1.75 9.63
N ILE A 41 0.97 -0.60 9.85
CA ILE A 41 0.24 0.13 8.79
C ILE A 41 1.19 0.56 7.66
N ALA A 42 2.39 1.03 7.99
CA ALA A 42 3.41 1.42 7.01
C ALA A 42 3.86 0.22 6.16
N VAL A 43 4.08 -0.94 6.76
CA VAL A 43 4.45 -2.18 6.03
C VAL A 43 3.33 -2.62 5.09
N ILE A 44 2.07 -2.62 5.55
CA ILE A 44 0.91 -2.99 4.74
C ILE A 44 0.77 -2.06 3.54
N LYS A 45 0.89 -0.74 3.75
CA LYS A 45 0.84 0.25 2.64
C LYS A 45 1.98 0.04 1.66
N GLY A 46 3.20 -0.14 2.15
CA GLY A 46 4.38 -0.41 1.31
C GLY A 46 4.18 -1.64 0.43
N TRP A 47 3.67 -2.73 1.00
CA TRP A 47 3.35 -3.94 0.26
C TRP A 47 2.30 -3.71 -0.84
N LEU A 48 1.19 -3.03 -0.51
CA LEU A 48 0.15 -2.70 -1.50
C LEU A 48 0.69 -1.82 -2.62
N ILE A 49 1.53 -0.82 -2.31
CA ILE A 49 2.14 0.05 -3.31
C ILE A 49 3.06 -0.74 -4.23
N VAL A 50 3.94 -1.58 -3.68
CA VAL A 50 4.86 -2.40 -4.46
C VAL A 50 4.10 -3.36 -5.39
N GLN A 51 3.01 -3.96 -4.92
CA GLN A 51 2.28 -4.97 -5.69
C GLN A 51 1.36 -4.38 -6.77
N TYR A 52 0.71 -3.24 -6.49
CA TYR A 52 -0.35 -2.72 -7.36
C TYR A 52 0.03 -1.46 -8.14
N PHE A 53 0.98 -0.67 -7.65
CA PHE A 53 1.40 0.57 -8.30
C PHE A 53 2.81 0.49 -8.88
N MET A 54 3.73 -0.22 -8.22
CA MET A 54 5.03 -0.48 -8.80
C MET A 54 4.96 -1.69 -9.75
N HIS A 55 5.51 -1.54 -10.95
CA HIS A 55 5.61 -2.62 -11.94
C HIS A 55 6.74 -3.60 -11.58
N ILE A 56 7.08 -3.76 -10.29
CA ILE A 56 8.16 -4.63 -9.82
C ILE A 56 7.89 -6.09 -10.24
N GLN A 57 6.62 -6.49 -10.34
CA GLN A 57 6.23 -7.80 -10.86
C GLN A 57 6.66 -8.03 -12.32
N ASP A 58 6.64 -6.97 -13.15
CA ASP A 58 7.03 -7.04 -14.56
C ASP A 58 8.56 -7.09 -14.72
N LEU A 59 9.31 -6.45 -13.80
CA LEU A 59 10.78 -6.54 -13.74
C LEU A 59 11.25 -7.93 -13.28
N TRP A 60 10.57 -8.52 -12.29
CA TRP A 60 10.93 -9.85 -11.79
C TRP A 60 10.63 -10.97 -12.79
N LYS A 61 9.58 -10.82 -13.61
CA LYS A 61 9.26 -11.73 -14.71
C LYS A 61 10.27 -11.70 -15.87
N GLN A 62 10.88 -10.54 -16.15
CA GLN A 62 11.86 -10.42 -17.24
C GLN A 62 13.26 -10.93 -16.85
N GLY A 63 13.62 -10.92 -15.56
CA GLY A 63 14.89 -11.46 -15.06
C GLY A 63 14.91 -12.98 -14.81
N GLY A 64 13.78 -13.68 -15.02
CA GLY A 64 13.63 -15.12 -14.74
C GLY A 64 13.88 -16.05 -15.93
N HIS A 65 14.28 -15.54 -17.10
CA HIS A 65 14.74 -16.39 -18.20
C HIS A 65 16.23 -16.72 -18.00
N HIS A 66 16.48 -17.84 -17.32
CA HIS A 66 17.71 -18.62 -17.45
C HIS A 66 17.32 -20.08 -17.69
#